data_AF-A0A642UNW7-F1
#
_entry.id   AF-A0A642UNW7-F1
#
_cell.length_a   1.000
_cell.length_b   1.000
_cell.length_c   1.000
_cell.angle_alpha   90.00
_cell.angle_beta   90.00
_cell.angle_gamma   90.00
#
_symmetry.space_group_name_H-M   'P 1'
#
loop_
_entity.id
_entity.type
_entity.pdbx_description
1 polymer ?
#
loop_
_entity_poly.entity_id
_entity_poly.type
_entity_poly.pdbx_seq_one_letter_code
_entity_poly.pdbx_strand_id
1 'polypeptide(L)'
;MTSPWPQVERWQLQTPKAYVHPWDQQNQDAVLSLEAKFQQSDDHSPLQAEKLLDQLKWMRVVEERIMTMEGLNYTANSTFQGTCIDMCPPLERIQRFAAKQVEPWELDHTTGVVGRYAAVKIVPVVADSVPLPSDVRPPWVLKLTVDYLVNCVATFLPRSYRYLWNAFGSVMQDFAWQRVYSPDTVYCCERVLRFHLWSMHHMLPVTPAATRHRQLGMFRRRLRLLSRVYWHMADADGNAAISPEFYGYYLLTNFDSEVDDEVILTPLAIQNHDYVQSALELRWFVALHDVEPTTDIGITLDTYQWFFETVYGPRVPVLAACLLEGYFDIIRYHGLRAMASLASYKRVRLSCISRTLGFADTADARMYIENYGIAIDDNNTRFPEVVFDRDQMTKLQPRHWRRPAAKIRAKFDGMSPSQAMRPPAVIASSASEDTDTDLYRRWLREWCRPDPAARDVVDPTVRPKPDLVG
;
A
#
# COMPACT_ATOMS: atom_id res chain seq x y z
N MET A 1 10.79 -5.43 -31.36
CA MET A 1 11.58 -5.15 -30.15
C MET A 1 11.26 -6.25 -29.16
N THR A 2 12.24 -7.07 -28.80
CA THR A 2 12.05 -8.16 -27.83
C THR A 2 11.95 -7.57 -26.41
N SER A 3 10.98 -8.07 -25.65
CA SER A 3 10.68 -7.65 -24.27
C SER A 3 11.89 -7.70 -23.35
N PRO A 4 12.08 -6.71 -22.46
CA PRO A 4 13.05 -6.80 -21.36
C PRO A 4 12.57 -7.73 -20.22
N TRP A 5 11.35 -8.24 -20.27
CA TRP A 5 10.76 -9.10 -19.23
C TRP A 5 10.57 -10.55 -19.70
N PRO A 6 10.78 -11.55 -18.82
CA PRO A 6 10.59 -12.95 -19.16
C PRO A 6 9.18 -13.22 -19.68
N GLN A 7 9.09 -14.04 -20.75
CA GLN A 7 7.82 -14.46 -21.32
C GLN A 7 6.99 -15.20 -20.26
N VAL A 8 5.85 -14.64 -19.89
CA VAL A 8 4.82 -15.32 -19.11
C VAL A 8 3.56 -15.38 -19.97
N GLU A 9 2.79 -16.47 -19.78
CA GLU A 9 1.53 -16.88 -20.42
C GLU A 9 0.74 -15.75 -21.11
N ARG A 10 0.10 -16.02 -22.26
CA ARG A 10 -0.76 -15.01 -22.92
C ARG A 10 -2.00 -14.74 -22.06
N TRP A 11 -2.05 -13.58 -21.40
CA TRP A 11 -3.20 -13.10 -20.62
C TRP A 11 -4.08 -12.16 -21.45
N GLN A 12 -5.34 -11.96 -21.04
CA GLN A 12 -6.31 -11.18 -21.80
C GLN A 12 -6.08 -9.67 -21.66
N LEU A 13 -6.01 -8.98 -22.81
CA LEU A 13 -5.75 -7.54 -22.94
C LEU A 13 -7.01 -6.68 -22.93
N GLN A 14 -8.18 -7.30 -23.13
CA GLN A 14 -9.46 -6.61 -23.13
C GLN A 14 -10.29 -7.16 -21.99
N THR A 15 -10.89 -6.25 -21.20
CA THR A 15 -11.99 -6.60 -20.29
C THR A 15 -13.03 -7.37 -21.11
N PRO A 16 -13.24 -8.67 -20.86
CA PRO A 16 -14.29 -9.41 -21.54
C PRO A 16 -15.61 -8.68 -21.33
N LYS A 17 -16.49 -8.66 -22.33
CA LYS A 17 -17.86 -8.14 -22.13
C LYS A 17 -18.43 -8.83 -20.91
N ALA A 18 -18.92 -8.02 -19.97
CA ALA A 18 -19.50 -8.54 -18.73
C ALA A 18 -20.59 -9.55 -19.07
N TYR A 19 -20.31 -10.82 -18.79
CA TYR A 19 -21.27 -11.90 -18.92
C TYR A 19 -21.62 -12.39 -17.52
N VAL A 20 -22.90 -12.30 -17.20
CA VAL A 20 -23.46 -12.87 -15.99
C VAL A 20 -24.42 -13.96 -16.43
N HIS A 21 -24.21 -15.18 -15.94
CA HIS A 21 -25.11 -16.28 -16.25
C HIS A 21 -26.50 -15.99 -15.66
N PRO A 22 -27.62 -16.22 -16.39
CA PRO A 22 -28.95 -15.84 -15.91
C PRO A 22 -29.32 -16.45 -14.55
N TRP A 23 -28.90 -17.69 -14.30
CA TRP A 23 -29.11 -18.33 -12.99
C TRP A 23 -28.28 -17.66 -11.89
N ASP A 24 -27.06 -17.24 -12.18
CA ASP A 24 -26.19 -16.54 -11.21
C ASP A 24 -26.84 -15.24 -10.76
N GLN A 25 -27.32 -14.46 -11.73
CA GLN A 25 -28.01 -13.20 -11.47
C GLN A 25 -29.24 -13.41 -10.58
N GLN A 26 -30.09 -14.38 -10.92
CA GLN A 26 -31.28 -14.70 -10.13
C GLN A 26 -30.93 -15.17 -8.70
N ASN A 27 -29.87 -15.97 -8.55
CA ASN A 27 -29.40 -16.42 -7.25
C ASN A 27 -28.90 -15.25 -6.40
N GLN A 28 -28.07 -14.36 -6.97
CA GLN A 28 -27.58 -13.16 -6.28
C GLN A 28 -28.73 -12.21 -5.88
N ASP A 29 -29.72 -12.01 -6.76
CA ASP A 29 -30.91 -11.22 -6.44
C ASP A 29 -31.74 -11.84 -5.30
N ALA A 30 -31.83 -13.17 -5.26
CA ALA A 30 -32.50 -13.88 -4.17
C ALA A 30 -31.74 -13.73 -2.83
N VAL A 31 -30.41 -13.85 -2.84
CA VAL A 31 -29.54 -13.62 -1.67
C VAL A 31 -29.71 -12.18 -1.17
N LEU A 32 -29.67 -11.19 -2.06
CA LEU A 32 -29.87 -9.78 -1.72
C LEU A 32 -31.27 -9.51 -1.15
N SER A 33 -32.30 -10.19 -1.68
CA SER A 33 -33.66 -10.09 -1.16
C SER A 33 -33.79 -10.64 0.26
N LEU A 34 -33.05 -11.71 0.60
CA LEU A 34 -33.01 -12.26 1.96
C LEU A 34 -32.29 -11.31 2.93
N GLU A 35 -31.15 -10.75 2.51
CA GLU A 35 -30.43 -9.75 3.30
C GLU A 35 -31.27 -8.50 3.52
N ALA A 36 -31.96 -7.99 2.49
CA ALA A 36 -32.83 -6.82 2.61
C ALA A 36 -33.96 -7.06 3.63
N LYS A 37 -34.55 -8.26 3.65
CA LYS A 37 -35.54 -8.66 4.66
C LYS A 37 -34.95 -8.66 6.07
N PHE A 38 -33.71 -9.13 6.22
CA PHE A 38 -33.00 -9.09 7.50
C PHE A 38 -32.67 -7.66 7.95
N GLN A 39 -32.26 -6.79 7.02
CA GLN A 39 -32.03 -5.38 7.33
C GLN A 39 -33.31 -4.66 7.76
N GLN A 40 -34.46 -5.00 7.16
CA GLN A 40 -35.77 -4.43 7.48
C GLN A 40 -36.42 -5.00 8.74
N SER A 41 -35.93 -6.13 9.27
CA SER A 41 -36.49 -6.71 10.50
C SER A 41 -36.04 -5.93 11.73
N ASP A 42 -36.86 -5.89 12.77
CA ASP A 42 -36.51 -5.27 14.06
C ASP A 42 -35.52 -6.11 14.90
N ASP A 43 -35.31 -7.40 14.54
CA ASP A 43 -34.45 -8.33 15.28
C ASP A 43 -33.15 -8.66 14.51
N HIS A 44 -32.08 -7.94 14.84
CA HIS A 44 -30.72 -8.21 14.36
C HIS A 44 -29.88 -9.02 15.35
N SER A 45 -30.51 -9.85 16.20
CA SER A 45 -29.79 -10.68 17.16
C SER A 45 -28.81 -11.66 16.49
N PRO A 46 -27.73 -12.07 17.19
CA PRO A 46 -26.77 -13.04 16.65
C PRO A 46 -27.42 -14.33 16.15
N LEU A 47 -28.48 -14.80 16.82
CA LEU A 47 -29.22 -16.00 16.42
C LEU A 47 -29.89 -15.82 15.04
N GLN A 48 -30.47 -14.65 14.78
CA GLN A 48 -31.14 -14.37 13.52
C GLN A 48 -30.11 -14.21 12.38
N ALA A 49 -28.95 -13.60 12.67
CA ALA A 49 -27.83 -13.55 11.76
C ALA A 49 -27.27 -14.95 11.43
N GLU A 50 -27.14 -15.84 12.42
CA GLU A 50 -26.70 -17.23 12.23
C GLU A 50 -27.69 -18.03 11.36
N LYS A 51 -29.00 -17.90 11.59
CA LYS A 51 -30.02 -18.55 10.74
C LYS A 51 -29.93 -18.10 9.28
N LEU A 52 -29.78 -16.79 9.04
CA LEU A 52 -29.59 -16.27 7.69
C LEU A 52 -28.28 -16.82 7.09
N LEU A 53 -27.19 -16.82 7.86
CA LEU A 53 -25.90 -17.34 7.42
C LEU A 53 -25.99 -18.81 7.00
N ASP A 54 -26.70 -19.65 7.75
CA ASP A 54 -26.88 -21.06 7.42
C ASP A 54 -27.71 -21.26 6.14
N GLN A 55 -28.75 -20.43 5.94
CA GLN A 55 -29.51 -20.42 4.69
C GLN A 55 -28.61 -20.02 3.49
N LEU A 56 -27.79 -18.97 3.64
CA LEU A 56 -26.89 -18.52 2.59
C LEU A 56 -25.78 -19.54 2.28
N LYS A 57 -25.25 -20.23 3.30
CA LYS A 57 -24.31 -21.35 3.11
C LYS A 57 -24.93 -22.50 2.32
N TRP A 58 -26.21 -22.80 2.52
CA TRP A 58 -26.89 -23.83 1.73
C TRP A 58 -27.05 -23.40 0.27
N MET A 59 -27.48 -22.15 0.03
CA MET A 59 -27.56 -21.58 -1.33
C MET A 59 -26.19 -21.60 -2.02
N ARG A 60 -25.12 -21.35 -1.26
CA ARG A 60 -23.74 -21.42 -1.74
C ARG A 60 -23.31 -22.80 -2.24
N VAL A 61 -23.72 -23.87 -1.55
CA VAL A 61 -23.45 -25.25 -2.01
C VAL A 61 -24.16 -25.54 -3.34
N VAL A 62 -25.39 -25.05 -3.50
CA VAL A 62 -26.14 -25.18 -4.75
C VAL A 62 -25.47 -24.37 -5.88
N GLU A 63 -25.05 -23.15 -5.57
CA GLU A 63 -24.31 -22.27 -6.47
C GLU A 63 -23.03 -22.94 -6.98
N GLU A 64 -22.19 -23.46 -6.08
CA GLU A 64 -20.94 -24.13 -6.45
C GLU A 64 -21.17 -25.29 -7.43
N ARG A 65 -22.22 -26.09 -7.18
CA ARG A 65 -22.59 -27.21 -8.05
C ARG A 65 -22.98 -26.74 -9.45
N ILE A 66 -23.79 -25.69 -9.55
CA ILE A 66 -24.28 -25.16 -10.83
C ILE A 66 -23.15 -24.48 -11.59
N MET A 67 -22.33 -23.65 -10.93
CA MET A 67 -21.17 -23.00 -11.56
C MET A 67 -20.15 -24.02 -12.07
N THR A 68 -19.98 -25.14 -11.36
CA THR A 68 -19.14 -26.25 -11.83
C THR A 68 -19.72 -26.88 -13.10
N MET A 69 -21.03 -27.15 -13.13
CA MET A 69 -21.71 -27.76 -14.28
C MET A 69 -21.65 -26.86 -15.52
N GLU A 70 -21.80 -25.55 -15.34
CA GLU A 70 -21.73 -24.55 -16.41
C GLU A 70 -20.29 -24.18 -16.82
N GLY A 71 -19.26 -24.72 -16.14
CA GLY A 71 -17.86 -24.44 -16.42
C GLY A 71 -17.43 -23.00 -16.11
N LEU A 72 -18.17 -22.30 -15.24
CA LEU A 72 -17.93 -20.90 -14.85
C LEU A 72 -17.02 -20.76 -13.64
N ASN A 73 -16.69 -21.86 -12.97
CA ASN A 73 -15.72 -21.86 -11.89
C ASN A 73 -14.32 -21.46 -12.38
N TYR A 74 -13.55 -20.88 -11.46
CA TYR A 74 -12.15 -20.57 -11.75
C TYR A 74 -11.40 -21.85 -12.09
N THR A 75 -10.80 -21.88 -13.27
CA THR A 75 -9.81 -22.90 -13.66
C THR A 75 -8.56 -22.19 -14.16
N ALA A 76 -7.42 -22.88 -14.13
CA ALA A 76 -6.16 -22.29 -14.59
C ALA A 76 -6.17 -21.84 -16.06
N ASN A 77 -7.09 -22.37 -16.88
CA ASN A 77 -7.15 -22.15 -18.32
C ASN A 77 -8.46 -21.50 -18.81
N SER A 78 -9.41 -21.18 -17.92
CA SER A 78 -10.68 -20.55 -18.27
C SER A 78 -10.67 -19.04 -18.01
N THR A 79 -11.55 -18.33 -18.71
CA THR A 79 -11.82 -16.91 -18.48
C THR A 79 -12.76 -16.79 -17.28
N PHE A 80 -12.19 -16.61 -16.09
CA PHE A 80 -12.97 -16.39 -14.88
C PHE A 80 -13.39 -14.92 -14.77
N GLN A 81 -14.68 -14.68 -14.58
CA GLN A 81 -15.24 -13.33 -14.43
C GLN A 81 -16.01 -13.23 -13.12
N GLY A 82 -15.70 -12.19 -12.34
CA GLY A 82 -16.47 -11.85 -11.15
C GLY A 82 -17.80 -11.20 -11.50
N THR A 83 -18.86 -11.54 -10.76
CA THR A 83 -20.22 -11.06 -10.98
C THR A 83 -20.78 -10.29 -9.79
N CYS A 84 -20.02 -10.16 -8.70
CA CYS A 84 -20.43 -9.41 -7.51
C CYS A 84 -20.55 -7.90 -7.80
N ILE A 85 -21.77 -7.38 -7.81
CA ILE A 85 -22.02 -5.95 -8.09
C ILE A 85 -21.90 -5.02 -6.87
N ASP A 86 -21.70 -5.60 -5.68
CA ASP A 86 -21.52 -4.86 -4.42
C ASP A 86 -20.01 -4.77 -4.05
N MET A 87 -19.63 -3.81 -3.20
CA MET A 87 -18.24 -3.71 -2.71
C MET A 87 -17.83 -4.88 -1.80
N CYS A 88 -18.78 -5.63 -1.24
CA CYS A 88 -18.60 -6.83 -0.44
C CYS A 88 -19.70 -7.85 -0.79
N PRO A 89 -19.43 -9.14 -1.02
CA PRO A 89 -20.49 -10.14 -1.22
C PRO A 89 -21.44 -10.26 -0.01
N PRO A 90 -22.75 -10.49 -0.20
CA PRO A 90 -23.72 -10.56 0.90
C PRO A 90 -23.40 -11.68 1.91
N LEU A 91 -22.95 -12.85 1.43
CA LEU A 91 -22.55 -13.96 2.29
C LEU A 91 -21.43 -13.54 3.25
N GLU A 92 -20.41 -12.84 2.75
CA GLU A 92 -19.30 -12.35 3.58
C GLU A 92 -19.78 -11.29 4.58
N ARG A 93 -20.66 -10.37 4.17
CA ARG A 93 -21.23 -9.36 5.07
C ARG A 93 -21.93 -10.00 6.26
N ILE A 94 -22.84 -10.94 6.00
CA ILE A 94 -23.59 -11.63 7.05
C ILE A 94 -22.68 -12.51 7.89
N GLN A 95 -21.70 -13.19 7.29
CA GLN A 95 -20.71 -13.97 8.02
C GLN A 95 -19.91 -13.11 9.01
N ARG A 96 -19.41 -11.95 8.56
CA ARG A 96 -18.66 -11.02 9.43
C ARG A 96 -19.55 -10.39 10.49
N PHE A 97 -20.80 -10.09 10.16
CA PHE A 97 -21.79 -9.61 11.12
C PHE A 97 -22.08 -10.63 12.22
N ALA A 98 -22.40 -11.87 11.87
CA ALA A 98 -22.62 -12.96 12.82
C ALA A 98 -21.38 -13.22 13.71
N ALA A 99 -20.18 -13.15 13.12
CA ALA A 99 -18.92 -13.32 13.84
C ALA A 99 -18.49 -12.09 14.67
N LYS A 100 -19.23 -10.99 14.64
CA LYS A 100 -18.88 -9.70 15.27
C LYS A 100 -17.51 -9.16 14.81
N GLN A 101 -17.20 -9.34 13.53
CA GLN A 101 -15.97 -8.92 12.86
C GLN A 101 -16.23 -7.78 11.85
N VAL A 102 -17.19 -6.91 12.17
CA VAL A 102 -17.55 -5.74 11.35
C VAL A 102 -16.86 -4.51 11.93
N GLU A 103 -16.18 -3.77 11.07
CA GLU A 103 -15.52 -2.52 11.47
C GLU A 103 -16.53 -1.36 11.48
N PRO A 104 -16.30 -0.28 12.25
CA PRO A 104 -17.22 0.86 12.33
C PRO A 104 -17.53 1.51 10.98
N TRP A 105 -16.59 1.47 10.03
CA TRP A 105 -16.71 2.04 8.68
C TRP A 105 -17.67 1.25 7.76
N GLU A 106 -18.14 0.09 8.22
CA GLU A 106 -18.98 -0.83 7.46
C GLU A 106 -20.41 -0.88 7.96
N LEU A 107 -20.69 -0.19 9.06
CA LEU A 107 -22.00 -0.14 9.67
C LEU A 107 -22.84 0.96 9.00
N ASP A 108 -24.12 0.66 8.80
CA ASP A 108 -25.11 1.67 8.51
C ASP A 108 -25.32 2.53 9.77
N HIS A 109 -25.16 3.85 9.64
CA HIS A 109 -25.26 4.77 10.77
C HIS A 109 -26.67 4.86 11.38
N THR A 110 -27.69 4.48 10.63
CA THR A 110 -29.10 4.53 11.05
C THR A 110 -29.48 3.26 11.80
N THR A 111 -29.09 2.10 11.29
CA THR A 111 -29.52 0.80 11.83
C THR A 111 -28.50 0.15 12.75
N GLY A 112 -27.22 0.54 12.67
CA GLY A 112 -26.12 -0.10 13.40
C GLY A 112 -25.79 -1.52 12.91
N VAL A 113 -26.37 -1.94 11.78
CA VAL A 113 -26.14 -3.24 11.14
C VAL A 113 -25.11 -3.08 10.01
N VAL A 114 -24.48 -4.18 9.58
CA VAL A 114 -23.60 -4.15 8.41
C VAL A 114 -24.33 -3.58 7.19
N GLY A 115 -23.82 -2.48 6.66
CA GLY A 115 -24.42 -1.74 5.56
C GLY A 115 -23.97 -2.31 4.21
N ARG A 116 -24.93 -2.62 3.33
CA ARG A 116 -24.67 -3.13 1.97
C ARG A 116 -23.71 -2.23 1.17
N TYR A 117 -23.88 -0.92 1.30
CA TYR A 117 -23.10 0.09 0.56
C TYR A 117 -21.88 0.61 1.31
N ALA A 118 -21.68 0.21 2.58
CA ALA A 118 -20.55 0.64 3.40
C ALA A 118 -19.49 -0.47 3.53
N ALA A 119 -19.94 -1.73 3.60
CA ALA A 119 -19.08 -2.89 3.75
C ALA A 119 -18.26 -3.16 2.47
N VAL A 120 -16.97 -3.46 2.68
CA VAL A 120 -16.03 -3.81 1.61
C VAL A 120 -15.45 -5.18 1.87
N LYS A 121 -15.33 -5.99 0.82
CA LYS A 121 -14.69 -7.30 0.86
C LYS A 121 -13.28 -7.17 1.44
N ILE A 122 -12.93 -8.03 2.40
CA ILE A 122 -11.59 -8.08 2.99
C ILE A 122 -10.92 -9.42 2.70
N VAL A 123 -9.59 -9.46 2.71
CA VAL A 123 -8.87 -10.75 2.57
C VAL A 123 -9.23 -11.63 3.76
N PRO A 124 -9.81 -12.82 3.55
CA PRO A 124 -10.20 -13.69 4.64
C PRO A 124 -8.96 -14.18 5.40
N VAL A 125 -9.10 -14.37 6.71
CA VAL A 125 -8.01 -14.86 7.57
C VAL A 125 -7.62 -16.31 7.24
N VAL A 126 -8.56 -17.08 6.69
CA VAL A 126 -8.38 -18.46 6.23
C VAL A 126 -8.85 -18.52 4.77
N ALA A 127 -7.97 -18.92 3.87
CA ALA A 127 -8.22 -18.93 2.42
C ALA A 127 -8.08 -20.36 1.89
N ASP A 128 -9.16 -21.14 1.98
CA ASP A 128 -9.12 -22.56 1.62
C ASP A 128 -9.99 -22.95 0.41
N SER A 129 -10.78 -22.03 -0.16
CA SER A 129 -11.64 -22.32 -1.31
C SER A 129 -11.38 -21.41 -2.51
N VAL A 130 -11.42 -22.00 -3.70
CA VAL A 130 -11.51 -21.27 -4.97
C VAL A 130 -12.78 -20.41 -4.95
N PRO A 131 -12.71 -19.11 -5.33
CA PRO A 131 -13.88 -18.26 -5.30
C PRO A 131 -14.87 -18.62 -6.41
N LEU A 132 -16.16 -18.44 -6.15
CA LEU A 132 -17.20 -18.45 -7.19
C LEU A 132 -17.30 -17.06 -7.84
N PRO A 133 -17.94 -16.95 -9.02
CA PRO A 133 -18.18 -15.67 -9.67
C PRO A 133 -18.80 -14.61 -8.74
N SER A 134 -19.77 -15.00 -7.90
CA SER A 134 -20.45 -14.11 -6.94
C SER A 134 -19.56 -13.59 -5.80
N ASP A 135 -18.38 -14.16 -5.56
CA ASP A 135 -17.44 -13.64 -4.55
C ASP A 135 -16.56 -12.54 -5.10
N VAL A 136 -16.36 -12.50 -6.41
CA VAL A 136 -15.34 -11.67 -7.05
C VAL A 136 -16.01 -10.49 -7.72
N ARG A 137 -15.49 -9.30 -7.46
CA ARG A 137 -16.02 -8.06 -8.03
C ARG A 137 -15.45 -7.83 -9.43
N PRO A 138 -16.27 -7.44 -10.42
CA PRO A 138 -15.77 -7.07 -11.73
C PRO A 138 -14.96 -5.76 -11.67
N PRO A 139 -14.10 -5.48 -12.67
CA PRO A 139 -13.18 -4.33 -12.67
C PRO A 139 -13.82 -2.97 -12.35
N TRP A 140 -15.02 -2.70 -12.88
CA TRP A 140 -15.71 -1.43 -12.64
C TRP A 140 -16.14 -1.27 -11.17
N VAL A 141 -16.57 -2.37 -10.51
CA VAL A 141 -16.88 -2.37 -9.06
C VAL A 141 -15.60 -2.23 -8.25
N LEU A 142 -14.49 -2.85 -8.67
CA LEU A 142 -13.20 -2.71 -8.00
C LEU A 142 -12.71 -1.26 -8.01
N LYS A 143 -12.87 -0.56 -9.15
CA LYS A 143 -12.58 0.87 -9.25
C LYS A 143 -13.43 1.71 -8.32
N LEU A 144 -14.76 1.50 -8.33
CA LEU A 144 -15.68 2.17 -7.39
C LEU A 144 -15.28 1.90 -5.93
N THR A 145 -14.88 0.67 -5.62
CA THR A 145 -14.42 0.29 -4.29
C THR A 145 -13.16 1.05 -3.88
N VAL A 146 -12.15 1.13 -4.77
CA VAL A 146 -10.93 1.90 -4.49
C VAL A 146 -11.25 3.37 -4.29
N ASP A 147 -12.15 3.94 -5.10
CA ASP A 147 -12.59 5.33 -4.95
C ASP A 147 -13.28 5.57 -3.61
N TYR A 148 -14.16 4.67 -3.17
CA TYR A 148 -14.78 4.74 -1.85
C TYR A 148 -13.75 4.68 -0.71
N LEU A 149 -12.84 3.70 -0.76
CA LEU A 149 -11.81 3.52 0.26
C LEU A 149 -10.90 4.74 0.38
N VAL A 150 -10.48 5.32 -0.75
CA VAL A 150 -9.58 6.49 -0.79
C VAL A 150 -10.31 7.77 -0.36
N ASN A 151 -11.54 8.00 -0.80
CA ASN A 151 -12.21 9.28 -0.56
C ASN A 151 -12.97 9.32 0.76
N CYS A 152 -13.58 8.20 1.20
CA CYS A 152 -14.42 8.18 2.40
C CYS A 152 -13.69 7.50 3.58
N VAL A 153 -13.01 6.36 3.40
CA VAL A 153 -12.42 5.59 4.52
C VAL A 153 -11.00 6.05 4.93
N ALA A 154 -10.18 6.50 3.98
CA ALA A 154 -8.81 6.97 4.26
C ALA A 154 -8.77 8.25 5.11
N THR A 155 -9.88 8.99 5.18
CA THR A 155 -10.00 10.18 6.04
C THR A 155 -9.88 9.86 7.54
N PHE A 156 -10.12 8.60 7.93
CA PHE A 156 -10.08 8.14 9.30
C PHE A 156 -8.73 7.51 9.71
N LEU A 157 -7.69 7.67 8.92
CA LEU A 157 -6.34 7.25 9.29
C LEU A 157 -5.87 8.00 10.54
N PRO A 158 -5.12 7.35 11.46
CA PRO A 158 -4.56 5.99 11.34
C PRO A 158 -5.51 4.86 11.77
N ARG A 159 -6.71 5.15 12.29
CA ARG A 159 -7.62 4.13 12.85
C ARG A 159 -8.11 3.15 11.80
N SER A 160 -8.37 3.61 10.58
CA SER A 160 -8.82 2.76 9.47
C SER A 160 -7.71 1.99 8.76
N TYR A 161 -6.44 2.10 9.18
CA TYR A 161 -5.29 1.52 8.46
C TYR A 161 -5.43 0.02 8.21
N ARG A 162 -5.74 -0.77 9.26
CA ARG A 162 -5.84 -2.23 9.15
C ARG A 162 -6.96 -2.65 8.20
N TYR A 163 -8.07 -1.93 8.24
CA TYR A 163 -9.21 -2.15 7.35
C TYR A 163 -8.85 -1.85 5.89
N LEU A 164 -8.27 -0.68 5.62
CA LEU A 164 -7.82 -0.28 4.28
C LEU A 164 -6.79 -1.27 3.72
N TRP A 165 -5.84 -1.71 4.54
CA TRP A 165 -4.84 -2.70 4.15
C TRP A 165 -5.48 -4.00 3.63
N ASN A 166 -6.46 -4.52 4.38
CA ASN A 166 -7.17 -5.74 4.03
C ASN A 166 -8.10 -5.55 2.83
N ALA A 167 -8.83 -4.43 2.77
CA ALA A 167 -9.73 -4.11 1.66
C ALA A 167 -8.97 -3.93 0.34
N PHE A 168 -7.86 -3.18 0.35
CA PHE A 168 -6.98 -3.06 -0.80
C PHE A 168 -6.27 -4.38 -1.14
N GLY A 169 -6.04 -5.27 -0.17
CA GLY A 169 -5.59 -6.63 -0.45
C GLY A 169 -6.63 -7.41 -1.25
N SER A 170 -7.89 -7.34 -0.83
CA SER A 170 -9.01 -8.02 -1.48
C SER A 170 -9.25 -7.51 -2.90
N VAL A 171 -9.16 -6.20 -3.12
CA VAL A 171 -9.27 -5.61 -4.47
C VAL A 171 -8.21 -6.19 -5.41
N MET A 172 -6.96 -6.23 -4.97
CA MET A 172 -5.86 -6.76 -5.79
C MET A 172 -5.99 -8.27 -6.02
N GLN A 173 -6.54 -8.99 -5.05
CA GLN A 173 -6.82 -10.42 -5.16
C GLN A 173 -7.91 -10.69 -6.20
N ASP A 174 -8.98 -9.90 -6.22
CA ASP A 174 -10.05 -10.03 -7.21
C ASP A 174 -9.57 -9.75 -8.65
N PHE A 175 -8.67 -8.78 -8.84
CA PHE A 175 -7.99 -8.59 -10.13
C PHE A 175 -7.15 -9.81 -10.52
N ALA A 176 -6.40 -10.39 -9.57
CA ALA A 176 -5.57 -11.57 -9.81
C ALA A 176 -6.40 -12.80 -10.19
N TRP A 177 -7.55 -13.01 -9.55
CA TRP A 177 -8.47 -14.10 -9.90
C TRP A 177 -9.00 -13.99 -11.33
N GLN A 178 -9.38 -12.78 -11.74
CA GLN A 178 -9.97 -12.53 -13.06
C GLN A 178 -8.92 -12.40 -14.16
N ARG A 179 -7.65 -12.18 -13.81
CA ARG A 179 -6.53 -12.04 -14.76
C ARG A 179 -6.76 -10.92 -15.78
N VAL A 180 -7.40 -9.83 -15.35
CA VAL A 180 -7.77 -8.69 -16.20
C VAL A 180 -6.71 -7.60 -16.11
N TYR A 181 -6.14 -7.23 -17.26
CA TYR A 181 -5.21 -6.13 -17.42
C TYR A 181 -5.85 -5.00 -18.23
N SER A 182 -6.55 -4.10 -17.55
CA SER A 182 -7.23 -2.95 -18.15
C SER A 182 -6.71 -1.63 -17.58
N PRO A 183 -7.06 -0.47 -18.18
CA PRO A 183 -6.78 0.84 -17.59
C PRO A 183 -7.34 0.99 -16.16
N ASP A 184 -8.48 0.36 -15.86
CA ASP A 184 -9.03 0.35 -14.50
C ASP A 184 -8.16 -0.47 -13.53
N THR A 185 -7.56 -1.58 -13.98
CA THR A 185 -6.58 -2.35 -13.21
C THR A 185 -5.37 -1.47 -12.87
N VAL A 186 -4.79 -0.77 -13.85
CA VAL A 186 -3.68 0.17 -13.65
C VAL A 186 -4.07 1.22 -12.61
N TYR A 187 -5.20 1.91 -12.84
CA TYR A 187 -5.71 2.94 -11.94
C TYR A 187 -5.82 2.46 -10.49
N CYS A 188 -6.42 1.29 -10.27
CA CYS A 188 -6.56 0.71 -8.94
C CYS A 188 -5.21 0.35 -8.32
N CYS A 189 -4.35 -0.34 -9.08
CA CYS A 189 -3.02 -0.78 -8.63
C CYS A 189 -2.17 0.42 -8.19
N GLU A 190 -2.14 1.48 -8.99
CA GLU A 190 -1.38 2.69 -8.69
C GLU A 190 -1.81 3.31 -7.36
N ARG A 191 -3.11 3.53 -7.16
CA ARG A 191 -3.65 4.13 -5.92
C ARG A 191 -3.37 3.29 -4.69
N VAL A 192 -3.52 1.97 -4.83
CA VAL A 192 -3.22 1.00 -3.78
C VAL A 192 -1.74 1.05 -3.40
N LEU A 193 -0.83 1.11 -4.38
CA LEU A 193 0.61 1.24 -4.13
C LEU A 193 0.95 2.56 -3.45
N ARG A 194 0.33 3.68 -3.87
CA ARG A 194 0.49 4.99 -3.21
C ARG A 194 0.04 4.95 -1.75
N PHE A 195 -1.09 4.29 -1.45
CA PHE A 195 -1.53 4.07 -0.06
C PHE A 195 -0.46 3.32 0.75
N HIS A 196 0.12 2.26 0.20
CA HIS A 196 1.15 1.48 0.90
C HIS A 196 2.37 2.35 1.25
N LEU A 197 2.89 3.12 0.30
CA LEU A 197 3.98 4.06 0.54
C LEU A 197 3.63 5.11 1.60
N TRP A 198 2.45 5.72 1.49
CA TRP A 198 1.97 6.70 2.46
C TRP A 198 1.91 6.10 3.88
N SER A 199 1.42 4.87 3.98
CA SER A 199 1.25 4.18 5.25
C SER A 199 2.55 3.75 5.90
N MET A 200 3.59 3.44 5.12
CA MET A 200 4.93 3.11 5.63
C MET A 200 5.50 4.25 6.50
N HIS A 201 5.30 5.50 6.07
CA HIS A 201 5.73 6.68 6.84
C HIS A 201 4.87 6.91 8.09
N HIS A 202 3.55 6.91 7.93
CA HIS A 202 2.63 7.29 9.01
C HIS A 202 2.51 6.23 10.10
N MET A 203 2.67 4.95 9.75
CA MET A 203 2.59 3.84 10.70
C MET A 203 3.95 3.48 11.32
N LEU A 204 5.03 4.17 10.95
CA LEU A 204 6.38 3.91 11.47
C LEU A 204 6.49 3.87 13.00
N PRO A 205 5.81 4.75 13.78
CA PRO A 205 5.91 4.74 15.24
C PRO A 205 5.34 3.49 15.90
N VAL A 206 4.33 2.89 15.29
CA VAL A 206 3.55 1.78 15.86
C VAL A 206 3.87 0.42 15.22
N THR A 207 4.57 0.42 14.08
CA THR A 207 4.84 -0.80 13.30
C THR A 207 6.13 -1.48 13.76
N PRO A 208 6.11 -2.76 14.13
CA PRO A 208 7.33 -3.53 14.39
C PRO A 208 8.17 -3.71 13.12
N ALA A 209 9.50 -3.87 13.27
CA ALA A 209 10.43 -4.03 12.16
C ALA A 209 10.08 -5.21 11.22
N ALA A 210 9.67 -6.36 11.79
CA ALA A 210 9.27 -7.54 11.00
C ALA A 210 8.05 -7.25 10.12
N THR A 211 7.09 -6.46 10.62
CA THR A 211 5.92 -6.04 9.86
C THR A 211 6.32 -5.11 8.71
N ARG A 212 7.30 -4.21 8.91
CA ARG A 212 7.83 -3.34 7.84
C ARG A 212 8.43 -4.16 6.69
N HIS A 213 9.24 -5.17 7.00
CA HIS A 213 9.79 -6.07 5.97
C HIS A 213 8.68 -6.77 5.20
N ARG A 214 7.63 -7.23 5.89
CA ARG A 214 6.43 -7.82 5.25
C ARG A 214 5.70 -6.81 4.36
N GLN A 215 5.57 -5.55 4.79
CA GLN A 215 4.94 -4.49 4.01
C GLN A 215 5.71 -4.22 2.72
N LEU A 216 7.04 -4.08 2.80
CA LEU A 216 7.91 -3.89 1.64
C LEU A 216 7.86 -5.09 0.68
N GLY A 217 7.89 -6.31 1.21
CA GLY A 217 7.77 -7.52 0.41
C GLY A 217 6.43 -7.61 -0.34
N MET A 218 5.33 -7.19 0.30
CA MET A 218 4.03 -7.11 -0.35
C MET A 218 3.98 -5.99 -1.39
N PHE A 219 4.53 -4.81 -1.09
CA PHE A 219 4.66 -3.71 -2.04
C PHE A 219 5.41 -4.15 -3.30
N ARG A 220 6.58 -4.80 -3.14
CA ARG A 220 7.36 -5.39 -4.24
C ARG A 220 6.53 -6.34 -5.11
N ARG A 221 5.77 -7.27 -4.49
CA ARG A 221 4.90 -8.20 -5.24
C ARG A 221 3.82 -7.47 -6.04
N ARG A 222 3.18 -6.45 -5.47
CA ARG A 222 2.15 -5.65 -6.15
C ARG A 222 2.74 -4.76 -7.25
N LEU A 223 3.94 -4.23 -7.05
CA LEU A 223 4.64 -3.44 -8.05
C LEU A 223 5.04 -4.29 -9.26
N ARG A 224 5.53 -5.52 -9.05
CA ARG A 224 5.77 -6.47 -10.15
C ARG A 224 4.51 -6.81 -10.93
N LEU A 225 3.35 -6.90 -10.26
CA LEU A 225 2.08 -7.06 -10.95
C LEU A 225 1.79 -5.85 -11.85
N LEU A 226 1.94 -4.63 -11.34
CA LEU A 226 1.78 -3.41 -12.13
C LEU A 226 2.74 -3.35 -13.33
N SER A 227 4.01 -3.69 -13.14
CA SER A 227 5.00 -3.76 -14.24
C SER A 227 4.55 -4.72 -15.35
N ARG A 228 4.01 -5.90 -14.99
CA ARG A 228 3.43 -6.84 -15.95
C ARG A 228 2.23 -6.24 -16.69
N VAL A 229 1.35 -5.54 -15.98
CA VAL A 229 0.18 -4.87 -16.59
C VAL A 229 0.64 -3.84 -17.64
N TYR A 230 1.59 -2.97 -17.29
CA TYR A 230 2.13 -2.00 -18.24
C TYR A 230 2.75 -2.65 -19.46
N TRP A 231 3.51 -3.74 -19.27
CA TRP A 231 4.12 -4.46 -20.37
C TRP A 231 3.09 -5.05 -21.33
N HIS A 232 2.07 -5.72 -20.79
CA HIS A 232 0.98 -6.28 -21.60
C HIS A 232 0.23 -5.20 -22.38
N MET A 233 -0.09 -4.07 -21.75
CA MET A 233 -0.76 -2.96 -22.43
C MET A 233 0.12 -2.32 -23.52
N ALA A 234 1.45 -2.31 -23.33
CA ALA A 234 2.38 -1.75 -24.32
C ALA A 234 2.42 -2.60 -25.61
N ASP A 235 2.38 -3.92 -25.48
CA ASP A 235 2.37 -4.86 -26.61
C ASP A 235 1.07 -4.78 -27.43
N ALA A 236 -0.05 -4.49 -26.75
CA ALA A 236 -1.38 -4.44 -27.36
C ALA A 236 -1.66 -3.15 -28.15
N ASP A 237 -1.43 -2.00 -27.52
CA ASP A 237 -1.84 -0.69 -28.04
C ASP A 237 -0.65 0.16 -28.54
N GLY A 238 0.58 -0.34 -28.40
CA GLY A 238 1.81 0.38 -28.74
C GLY A 238 2.07 1.64 -27.90
N ASN A 239 1.23 1.93 -26.90
CA ASN A 239 1.17 3.22 -26.24
C ASN A 239 0.93 3.15 -24.71
N ALA A 240 1.27 2.04 -24.05
CA ALA A 240 1.24 2.05 -22.59
C ALA A 240 2.39 2.91 -22.07
N ALA A 241 2.05 4.14 -21.69
CA ALA A 241 2.94 5.03 -20.99
C ALA A 241 3.26 4.44 -19.61
N ILE A 242 4.37 3.71 -19.51
CA ILE A 242 4.94 3.33 -18.21
C ILE A 242 5.11 4.63 -17.42
N SER A 243 4.44 4.71 -16.27
CA SER A 243 4.51 5.89 -15.43
C SER A 243 5.92 6.02 -14.83
N PRO A 244 6.63 7.14 -15.04
CA PRO A 244 7.94 7.38 -14.43
C PRO A 244 7.90 7.29 -12.90
N GLU A 245 6.75 7.59 -12.29
CA GLU A 245 6.51 7.45 -10.85
C GLU A 245 6.72 5.99 -10.37
N PHE A 246 6.03 5.04 -11.00
CA PHE A 246 6.09 3.63 -10.61
C PHE A 246 7.38 2.96 -11.07
N TYR A 247 7.95 3.41 -12.19
CA TYR A 247 9.27 2.97 -12.61
C TYR A 247 10.35 3.40 -11.60
N GLY A 248 10.30 4.62 -11.08
CA GLY A 248 11.20 5.03 -10.00
C GLY A 248 11.02 4.18 -8.73
N TYR A 249 9.79 3.85 -8.33
CA TYR A 249 9.59 2.91 -7.21
C TYR A 249 10.14 1.52 -7.50
N TYR A 250 10.10 1.07 -8.76
CA TYR A 250 10.66 -0.22 -9.16
C TYR A 250 12.17 -0.24 -8.97
N LEU A 251 12.86 0.80 -9.44
CA LEU A 251 14.30 0.97 -9.22
C LEU A 251 14.64 1.02 -7.73
N LEU A 252 13.91 1.80 -6.94
CA LEU A 252 14.15 1.96 -5.50
C LEU A 252 13.80 0.72 -4.65
N THR A 253 13.28 -0.35 -5.27
CA THR A 253 12.99 -1.60 -4.56
C THR A 253 13.81 -2.79 -5.02
N ASN A 254 14.52 -2.70 -6.16
CA ASN A 254 15.32 -3.79 -6.72
C ASN A 254 16.74 -3.26 -6.98
N PHE A 255 17.70 -3.69 -6.15
CA PHE A 255 19.10 -3.24 -6.20
C PHE A 255 20.01 -4.24 -6.92
N ASP A 256 19.46 -5.34 -7.41
CA ASP A 256 20.19 -6.39 -8.13
C ASP A 256 20.72 -5.87 -9.47
N SER A 257 21.87 -6.40 -9.92
CA SER A 257 22.51 -5.98 -11.17
C SER A 257 21.71 -6.34 -12.42
N GLU A 258 20.81 -7.32 -12.35
CA GLU A 258 19.92 -7.70 -13.46
C GLU A 258 19.03 -6.54 -13.92
N VAL A 259 18.68 -5.63 -13.00
CA VAL A 259 17.86 -4.45 -13.30
C VAL A 259 18.66 -3.41 -14.10
N ASP A 260 19.99 -3.42 -14.05
CA ASP A 260 20.82 -2.50 -14.84
C ASP A 260 20.64 -2.72 -16.34
N ASP A 261 20.55 -3.99 -16.75
CA ASP A 261 20.31 -4.37 -18.14
C ASP A 261 18.90 -3.94 -18.60
N GLU A 262 17.89 -4.09 -17.75
CA GLU A 262 16.52 -3.66 -18.02
C GLU A 262 16.42 -2.13 -18.17
N VAL A 263 17.18 -1.38 -17.36
CA VAL A 263 17.24 0.09 -17.44
C VAL A 263 17.70 0.53 -18.81
N ILE A 264 18.76 -0.08 -19.35
CA ILE A 264 19.31 0.25 -20.68
C ILE A 264 18.26 0.06 -21.79
N LEU A 265 17.40 -0.95 -21.67
CA LEU A 265 16.36 -1.28 -22.65
C LEU A 265 15.09 -0.42 -22.54
N THR A 266 14.95 0.37 -21.49
CA THR A 266 13.78 1.22 -21.25
C THR A 266 13.74 2.43 -22.21
N PRO A 267 12.57 2.92 -22.66
CA PRO A 267 12.50 4.10 -23.52
C PRO A 267 13.20 5.35 -22.94
N LEU A 268 13.93 6.08 -23.79
CA LEU A 268 14.68 7.29 -23.42
C LEU A 268 13.84 8.36 -22.70
N ALA A 269 12.55 8.49 -23.03
CA ALA A 269 11.65 9.43 -22.38
C ALA A 269 11.45 9.13 -20.88
N ILE A 270 11.46 7.85 -20.49
CA ILE A 270 11.35 7.43 -19.09
C ILE A 270 12.73 7.53 -18.43
N GLN A 271 13.79 7.08 -19.12
CA GLN A 271 15.15 7.18 -18.59
C GLN A 271 15.52 8.62 -18.25
N ASN A 272 15.25 9.57 -19.14
CA ASN A 272 15.60 10.99 -18.97
C ASN A 272 14.68 11.75 -18.00
N HIS A 273 13.67 11.10 -17.43
CA HIS A 273 12.78 11.76 -16.48
C HIS A 273 13.54 12.10 -15.18
N ASP A 274 13.44 13.35 -14.70
CA ASP A 274 14.23 13.86 -13.56
C ASP A 274 14.14 13.00 -12.31
N TYR A 275 12.93 12.50 -12.00
CA TYR A 275 12.73 11.59 -10.88
C TYR A 275 13.40 10.23 -11.09
N VAL A 276 13.39 9.69 -12.32
CA VAL A 276 14.03 8.40 -12.63
C VAL A 276 15.54 8.51 -12.51
N GLN A 277 16.13 9.62 -12.98
CA GLN A 277 17.54 9.91 -12.77
C GLN A 277 17.89 10.00 -11.27
N SER A 278 17.08 10.72 -10.49
CA SER A 278 17.25 10.77 -9.03
C SER A 278 17.09 9.38 -8.38
N ALA A 279 16.19 8.54 -8.88
CA ALA A 279 15.99 7.18 -8.40
C ALA A 279 17.20 6.27 -8.73
N LEU A 280 17.83 6.43 -9.89
CA LEU A 280 19.08 5.74 -10.25
C LEU A 280 20.24 6.15 -9.34
N GLU A 281 20.41 7.46 -9.09
CA GLU A 281 21.38 8.00 -8.14
C GLU A 281 21.18 7.37 -6.75
N LEU A 282 19.94 7.39 -6.24
CA LEU A 282 19.57 6.82 -4.94
C LEU A 282 19.74 5.31 -4.87
N ARG A 283 19.43 4.59 -5.96
CA ARG A 283 19.62 3.14 -6.06
C ARG A 283 21.08 2.77 -5.90
N TRP A 284 21.98 3.50 -6.57
CA TRP A 284 23.42 3.30 -6.42
C TRP A 284 23.88 3.50 -4.97
N PHE A 285 23.43 4.57 -4.30
CA PHE A 285 23.76 4.81 -2.89
C PHE A 285 23.31 3.67 -1.98
N VAL A 286 22.09 3.16 -2.16
CA VAL A 286 21.57 2.07 -1.32
C VAL A 286 22.30 0.75 -1.59
N ALA A 287 22.56 0.42 -2.87
CA ALA A 287 23.24 -0.82 -3.26
C ALA A 287 24.65 -0.94 -2.66
N LEU A 288 25.38 0.18 -2.55
CA LEU A 288 26.69 0.24 -1.88
C LEU A 288 26.66 -0.20 -0.41
N HIS A 289 25.51 -0.12 0.24
CA HIS A 289 25.35 -0.40 1.67
C HIS A 289 24.66 -1.74 1.98
N ASP A 290 24.13 -2.44 0.97
CA ASP A 290 23.48 -3.75 1.13
C ASP A 290 24.50 -4.90 1.06
N VAL A 291 25.64 -4.69 0.38
CA VAL A 291 26.76 -5.64 0.36
C VAL A 291 27.51 -5.54 1.69
N GLU A 292 27.68 -6.65 2.41
CA GLU A 292 28.57 -6.70 3.58
C GLU A 292 29.89 -6.04 3.20
N PRO A 293 30.46 -5.14 4.04
CA PRO A 293 31.63 -4.35 3.71
C PRO A 293 32.85 -5.26 3.65
N THR A 294 32.97 -6.01 2.56
CA THR A 294 33.95 -7.07 2.38
C THR A 294 35.12 -6.60 1.51
N THR A 295 34.99 -5.51 0.74
CA THR A 295 36.10 -5.03 -0.10
C THR A 295 35.99 -3.54 -0.44
N ASP A 296 37.03 -2.78 -0.08
CA ASP A 296 37.73 -1.69 -0.81
C ASP A 296 36.99 -0.59 -1.60
N ILE A 297 35.65 -0.53 -1.62
CA ILE A 297 34.95 0.60 -2.23
C ILE A 297 35.00 1.78 -1.23
N GLY A 298 35.82 2.78 -1.56
CA GLY A 298 36.02 3.99 -0.75
C GLY A 298 34.76 4.85 -0.68
N ILE A 299 33.81 4.47 0.16
CA ILE A 299 32.64 5.29 0.47
C ILE A 299 33.10 6.51 1.28
N THR A 300 32.91 7.71 0.74
CA THR A 300 33.26 8.95 1.43
C THR A 300 32.12 9.41 2.35
N LEU A 301 32.42 10.29 3.31
CA LEU A 301 31.37 10.86 4.17
C LEU A 301 30.36 11.69 3.37
N ASP A 302 30.81 12.30 2.27
CA ASP A 302 29.99 13.12 1.39
C ASP A 302 28.89 12.29 0.71
N THR A 303 29.14 11.00 0.47
CA THR A 303 28.15 10.05 -0.08
C THR A 303 26.87 9.98 0.78
N TYR A 304 27.01 9.94 2.11
CA TYR A 304 25.85 9.92 3.02
C TYR A 304 25.09 11.24 3.00
N GLN A 305 25.81 12.36 2.98
CA GLN A 305 25.20 13.68 2.93
C GLN A 305 24.43 13.85 1.62
N TRP A 306 25.03 13.48 0.47
CA TRP A 306 24.39 13.53 -0.83
C TRP A 306 23.13 12.66 -0.90
N PHE A 307 23.16 11.44 -0.32
CA PHE A 307 21.95 10.62 -0.25
C PHE A 307 20.78 11.38 0.40
N PHE A 308 20.98 11.95 1.59
CA PHE A 308 19.90 12.66 2.29
C PHE A 308 19.51 13.96 1.58
N GLU A 309 20.46 14.69 1.00
CA GLU A 309 20.18 15.89 0.18
C GLU A 309 19.32 15.55 -1.03
N THR A 310 19.62 14.44 -1.72
CA THR A 310 18.83 13.96 -2.87
C THR A 310 17.43 13.51 -2.43
N VAL A 311 17.30 12.72 -1.36
CA VAL A 311 15.98 12.28 -0.84
C VAL A 311 15.10 13.45 -0.44
N TYR A 312 15.66 14.45 0.23
CA TYR A 312 14.92 15.64 0.66
C TYR A 312 14.74 16.68 -0.46
N GLY A 313 15.45 16.52 -1.58
CA GLY A 313 15.36 17.41 -2.73
C GLY A 313 13.99 17.41 -3.43
N PRO A 314 13.72 18.43 -4.26
CA PRO A 314 12.42 18.60 -4.93
C PRO A 314 12.17 17.57 -6.04
N ARG A 315 13.22 16.97 -6.61
CA ARG A 315 13.13 15.96 -7.67
C ARG A 315 12.54 14.62 -7.20
N VAL A 316 12.58 14.35 -5.90
CA VAL A 316 12.08 13.11 -5.29
C VAL A 316 10.68 13.34 -4.72
N PRO A 317 9.64 12.70 -5.29
CA PRO A 317 8.27 12.74 -4.78
C PRO A 317 8.19 12.29 -3.33
N VAL A 318 7.24 12.82 -2.58
CA VAL A 318 7.10 12.52 -1.15
C VAL A 318 6.91 11.02 -0.88
N LEU A 319 6.15 10.31 -1.72
CA LEU A 319 5.94 8.87 -1.59
C LEU A 319 7.21 8.05 -1.85
N ALA A 320 8.08 8.51 -2.76
CA ALA A 320 9.40 7.92 -2.97
C ALA A 320 10.29 8.13 -1.74
N ALA A 321 10.21 9.30 -1.11
CA ALA A 321 10.91 9.54 0.15
C ALA A 321 10.39 8.62 1.28
N CYS A 322 9.08 8.36 1.36
CA CYS A 322 8.51 7.39 2.30
C CYS A 322 9.02 5.97 2.07
N LEU A 323 9.22 5.55 0.82
CA LEU A 323 9.86 4.27 0.50
C LEU A 323 11.30 4.25 1.02
N LEU A 324 12.06 5.31 0.74
CA LEU A 324 13.48 5.42 1.09
C LEU A 324 13.74 5.53 2.59
N GLU A 325 12.78 6.03 3.35
CA GLU A 325 12.81 6.05 4.81
C GLU A 325 13.02 4.65 5.41
N GLY A 326 12.60 3.60 4.70
CA GLY A 326 12.87 2.21 5.07
C GLY A 326 14.36 1.86 5.15
N TYR A 327 15.22 2.59 4.43
CA TYR A 327 16.68 2.39 4.39
C TYR A 327 17.45 3.38 5.27
N PHE A 328 16.78 4.34 5.92
CA PHE A 328 17.48 5.32 6.76
C PHE A 328 18.20 4.67 7.94
N ASP A 329 17.65 3.59 8.50
CA ASP A 329 18.25 2.86 9.61
C ASP A 329 19.65 2.33 9.25
N ILE A 330 19.75 1.65 8.10
CA ILE A 330 20.99 1.03 7.64
C ILE A 330 21.99 2.09 7.17
N ILE A 331 21.55 3.09 6.41
CA ILE A 331 22.42 4.16 5.89
C ILE A 331 22.99 5.00 7.03
N ARG A 332 22.17 5.38 8.02
CA ARG A 332 22.65 6.13 9.19
C ARG A 332 23.61 5.31 10.03
N TYR A 333 23.38 4.00 10.16
CA TYR A 333 24.29 3.09 10.84
C TYR A 333 25.66 3.02 10.16
N HIS A 334 25.71 2.82 8.84
CA HIS A 334 26.97 2.80 8.09
C HIS A 334 27.68 4.15 8.11
N GLY A 335 26.94 5.24 7.96
CA GLY A 335 27.47 6.60 8.06
C GLY A 335 28.09 6.87 9.43
N LEU A 336 27.42 6.45 10.50
CA LEU A 336 27.95 6.57 11.86
C LEU A 336 29.24 5.76 12.06
N ARG A 337 29.29 4.54 11.52
CA ARG A 337 30.52 3.71 11.56
C ARG A 337 31.66 4.33 10.76
N ALA A 338 31.39 4.89 9.58
CA ALA A 338 32.38 5.57 8.76
C ALA A 338 32.92 6.84 9.45
N MET A 339 32.05 7.62 10.11
CA MET A 339 32.48 8.76 10.90
C MET A 339 33.36 8.35 12.09
N ALA A 340 33.04 7.23 12.74
CA ALA A 340 33.84 6.72 13.86
C ALA A 340 35.21 6.16 13.42
N SER A 341 35.32 5.56 12.22
CA SER A 341 36.59 5.03 11.73
C SER A 341 37.58 6.12 11.27
N LEU A 342 37.07 7.25 10.77
CA LEU A 342 37.87 8.38 10.31
C LEU A 342 38.31 9.33 11.44
N ALA A 343 37.63 9.28 12.58
CA ALA A 343 37.90 10.17 13.71
C ALA A 343 39.24 9.81 14.39
N SER A 344 40.35 10.41 13.93
CA SER A 344 41.68 10.27 14.55
C SER A 344 41.70 10.72 16.01
N TYR A 345 40.81 11.65 16.36
CA TYR A 345 40.43 12.02 17.73
C TYR A 345 39.01 11.52 17.91
N LYS A 346 38.76 10.70 18.93
CA LYS A 346 37.51 9.95 19.22
C LYS A 346 36.21 10.79 19.38
N ARG A 347 36.14 12.00 18.81
CA ARG A 347 35.11 13.00 19.04
C ARG A 347 34.65 13.63 17.73
N VAL A 348 33.35 13.71 17.51
CA VAL A 348 32.75 14.38 16.35
C VAL A 348 31.62 15.29 16.81
N ARG A 349 31.59 16.53 16.30
CA ARG A 349 30.51 17.48 16.62
C ARG A 349 29.14 16.93 16.22
N LEU A 350 28.17 17.01 17.13
CA LEU A 350 26.81 16.54 16.89
C LEU A 350 26.14 17.25 15.70
N SER A 351 26.48 18.52 15.45
CA SER A 351 26.01 19.26 14.28
C SER A 351 26.52 18.70 12.95
N CYS A 352 27.71 18.09 12.95
CA CYS A 352 28.26 17.41 11.77
C CYS A 352 27.45 16.16 11.48
N ILE A 353 27.23 15.32 12.50
CA ILE A 353 26.42 14.10 12.41
C ILE A 353 24.99 14.42 11.96
N SER A 354 24.37 15.45 12.57
CA SER A 354 23.02 15.92 12.20
C SER A 354 22.91 16.26 10.70
N ARG A 355 23.90 16.97 10.16
CA ARG A 355 23.96 17.35 8.73
C ARG A 355 24.22 16.15 7.83
N THR A 356 25.30 15.41 8.08
CA THR A 356 25.75 14.29 7.24
C THR A 356 24.73 13.15 7.19
N LEU A 357 24.06 12.86 8.31
CA LEU A 357 23.06 11.78 8.41
C LEU A 357 21.61 12.25 8.22
N GLY A 358 21.43 13.48 7.74
CA GLY A 358 20.15 14.01 7.30
C GLY A 358 19.08 14.08 8.39
N PHE A 359 19.45 14.41 9.63
CA PHE A 359 18.49 14.67 10.70
C PHE A 359 17.79 16.03 10.52
N ALA A 360 16.64 16.20 11.19
CA ALA A 360 15.91 17.47 11.18
C ALA A 360 16.67 18.55 11.95
N ASP A 361 17.11 18.20 13.15
CA ASP A 361 17.86 19.06 14.06
C ASP A 361 18.93 18.25 14.82
N THR A 362 19.62 18.91 15.74
CA THR A 362 20.60 18.27 16.62
C THR A 362 19.93 17.45 17.73
N ALA A 363 18.67 17.70 18.08
CA ALA A 363 17.95 16.95 19.11
C ALA A 363 17.57 15.54 18.61
N ASP A 364 17.09 15.41 17.38
CA ASP A 364 16.82 14.13 16.73
C ASP A 364 18.11 13.32 16.55
N ALA A 365 19.20 13.98 16.16
CA ALA A 365 20.52 13.34 16.09
C ALA A 365 20.98 12.84 17.46
N ARG A 366 20.82 13.65 18.52
CA ARG A 366 21.14 13.26 19.90
C ARG A 366 20.37 12.01 20.30
N MET A 367 19.05 12.00 20.14
CA MET A 367 18.22 10.85 20.51
C MET A 367 18.62 9.58 19.74
N TYR A 368 19.00 9.70 18.46
CA TYR A 368 19.49 8.57 17.67
C TYR A 368 20.80 8.00 18.24
N ILE A 369 21.76 8.87 18.58
CA ILE A 369 23.05 8.49 19.16
C ILE A 369 22.88 7.86 20.56
N GLU A 370 22.04 8.46 21.40
CA GLU A 370 21.68 7.93 22.72
C GLU A 370 20.99 6.56 22.61
N ASN A 371 20.17 6.34 21.57
CA ASN A 371 19.57 5.04 21.29
C ASN A 371 20.62 3.96 20.96
N TYR A 372 21.85 4.30 20.58
CA TYR A 372 22.97 3.34 20.48
C TYR A 372 23.79 3.21 21.77
N GLY A 373 23.47 4.00 22.80
CA GLY A 373 24.21 4.07 24.07
C GLY A 373 25.55 4.78 23.95
N ILE A 374 25.76 5.59 22.90
CA ILE A 374 27.01 6.32 22.68
C ILE A 374 26.97 7.61 23.50
N ALA A 375 28.06 7.90 24.22
CA ALA A 375 28.17 9.07 25.09
C ALA A 375 28.27 10.37 24.28
N ILE A 376 27.59 11.41 24.76
CA ILE A 376 27.64 12.77 24.22
C ILE A 376 28.20 13.68 25.30
N ASP A 377 29.31 14.34 24.98
CA ASP A 377 29.96 15.32 25.84
C ASP A 377 29.30 16.70 25.66
N ASP A 378 28.61 17.14 26.72
CA ASP A 378 27.91 18.43 26.78
C ASP A 378 28.72 19.53 27.48
N ASN A 379 30.00 19.30 27.78
CA ASN A 379 30.88 20.29 28.42
C ASN A 379 30.93 21.61 27.64
N ASN A 380 30.76 21.55 26.32
CA ASN A 380 30.53 22.72 25.49
C ASN A 380 29.06 22.73 25.04
N THR A 381 28.19 23.37 25.82
CA THR A 381 26.76 23.49 25.51
C THR A 381 26.46 24.07 24.13
N ARG A 382 27.40 24.84 23.56
CA ARG A 382 27.29 25.42 22.22
C ARG A 382 27.69 24.45 21.11
N PHE A 383 28.57 23.49 21.40
CA PHE A 383 29.09 22.52 20.43
C PHE A 383 29.20 21.13 21.08
N PRO A 384 28.07 20.44 21.31
CA PRO A 384 28.10 19.09 21.86
C PRO A 384 28.85 18.12 20.93
N GLU A 385 29.64 17.23 21.53
CA GLU A 385 30.51 16.29 20.81
C GLU A 385 30.13 14.85 21.14
N VAL A 386 30.03 14.00 20.12
CA VAL A 386 29.81 12.56 20.29
C VAL A 386 31.15 11.88 20.49
N VAL A 387 31.29 11.08 21.55
CA VAL A 387 32.51 10.36 21.87
C VAL A 387 32.39 8.91 21.41
N PHE A 388 33.21 8.52 20.45
CA PHE A 388 33.23 7.15 19.92
C PHE A 388 34.18 6.25 20.69
N ASP A 389 33.66 5.16 21.23
CA ASP A 389 34.46 4.05 21.76
C ASP A 389 34.61 2.96 20.70
N ARG A 390 35.87 2.58 20.41
CA ARG A 390 36.21 1.56 19.41
C ARG A 390 35.61 0.19 19.76
N ASP A 391 35.58 -0.16 21.05
CA ASP A 391 35.05 -1.45 21.50
C ASP A 391 33.52 -1.49 21.43
N GLN A 392 32.87 -0.35 21.62
CA GLN A 392 31.44 -0.20 21.42
C GLN A 392 31.06 -0.27 19.94
N MET A 393 31.83 0.40 19.07
CA MET A 393 31.55 0.48 17.63
C MET A 393 31.78 -0.84 16.89
N THR A 394 32.68 -1.70 17.36
CA THR A 394 32.88 -3.06 16.82
C THR A 394 31.74 -4.01 17.15
N LYS A 395 31.04 -3.78 18.26
CA LYS A 395 29.88 -4.59 18.72
C LYS A 395 28.54 -3.98 18.31
N LEU A 396 28.55 -2.82 17.65
CA LEU A 396 27.35 -2.11 17.24
C LEU A 396 26.58 -2.96 16.21
N GLN A 397 25.27 -3.01 16.37
CA GLN A 397 24.36 -3.67 15.42
C GLN A 397 23.31 -2.64 14.97
N PRO A 398 22.82 -2.70 13.71
CA PRO A 398 21.78 -1.80 13.24
C PRO A 398 20.57 -1.80 14.17
N ARG A 399 20.19 -0.63 14.67
CA ARG A 399 18.98 -0.45 15.50
C ARG A 399 17.89 0.19 14.68
N HIS A 400 16.68 -0.27 14.94
CA HIS A 400 15.49 0.22 14.27
C HIS A 400 15.08 1.59 14.81
N TRP A 401 15.00 2.60 13.95
CA TRP A 401 14.50 3.91 14.30
C TRP A 401 12.99 4.00 14.02
N ARG A 402 12.19 4.16 15.08
CA ARG A 402 10.72 4.22 15.00
C ARG A 402 10.18 5.65 14.95
N ARG A 403 10.97 6.62 14.49
CA ARG A 403 10.53 8.01 14.38
C ARG A 403 10.54 8.45 12.92
N PRO A 404 9.37 8.84 12.37
CA PRO A 404 9.30 9.37 11.01
C PRO A 404 10.18 10.61 10.88
N ALA A 405 10.88 10.74 9.75
CA ALA A 405 11.73 11.87 9.44
C ALA A 405 10.87 13.13 9.27
N ALA A 406 11.09 14.12 10.14
CA ALA A 406 10.33 15.37 10.10
C ALA A 406 10.48 16.12 8.75
N LYS A 407 11.63 15.99 8.08
CA LYS A 407 11.86 16.55 6.74
C LYS A 407 10.98 15.90 5.66
N ILE A 408 10.66 14.61 5.77
CA ILE A 408 9.68 13.95 4.88
C ILE A 408 8.28 14.42 5.24
N ARG A 409 7.98 14.53 6.54
CA ARG A 409 6.69 15.03 7.00
C ARG A 409 6.38 16.44 6.49
N ALA A 410 7.38 17.32 6.45
CA ALA A 410 7.24 18.66 5.89
C ALA A 410 6.92 18.66 4.38
N LYS A 411 7.33 17.63 3.62
CA LYS A 411 6.93 17.49 2.21
C LYS A 411 5.42 17.19 2.04
N PHE A 412 4.74 16.75 3.10
CA PHE A 412 3.29 16.51 3.08
C PHE A 412 2.46 17.75 3.41
N ASP A 413 3.05 18.94 3.61
CA ASP A 413 2.36 20.13 4.14
C ASP A 413 0.96 20.35 3.52
N GLY A 414 -0.07 20.08 4.33
CA GLY A 414 -1.49 20.24 3.96
C GLY A 414 -2.10 19.14 3.08
N MET A 415 -1.34 18.11 2.68
CA MET A 415 -1.81 17.02 1.83
C MET A 415 -2.64 16.01 2.62
N SER A 416 -3.90 15.86 2.25
CA SER A 416 -4.77 14.80 2.77
C SER A 416 -4.36 13.41 2.24
N PRO A 417 -4.70 12.31 2.94
CA PRO A 417 -4.43 10.95 2.45
C PRO A 417 -5.02 10.70 1.06
N SER A 418 -6.22 11.21 0.78
CA SER A 418 -6.88 11.06 -0.51
C SER A 418 -6.13 11.81 -1.63
N GLN A 419 -5.56 12.98 -1.35
CA GLN A 419 -4.70 13.71 -2.29
C GLN A 419 -3.39 12.96 -2.55
N ALA A 420 -2.76 12.40 -1.52
CA ALA A 420 -1.53 11.63 -1.68
C ALA A 420 -1.73 10.37 -2.54
N MET A 421 -2.94 9.81 -2.57
CA MET A 421 -3.28 8.62 -3.36
C MET A 421 -3.72 8.96 -4.80
N ARG A 422 -3.97 10.24 -5.13
CA ARG A 422 -4.25 10.68 -6.50
C ARG A 422 -2.95 10.83 -7.30
N PRO A 423 -3.00 10.70 -8.64
CA PRO A 423 -1.84 10.96 -9.48
C PRO A 423 -1.33 12.40 -9.24
N PRO A 424 -0.01 12.62 -9.14
CA PRO A 424 0.54 13.95 -8.92
C PRO A 424 0.16 14.91 -10.06
N ALA A 425 -0.19 16.15 -9.73
CA ALA A 425 -0.61 17.17 -10.68
C ALA A 425 0.39 17.45 -11.83
N VAL A 426 1.68 17.12 -11.62
CA VAL A 426 2.77 17.29 -12.59
C VAL A 426 2.65 16.33 -13.80
N ILE A 427 1.87 15.25 -13.69
CA ILE A 427 1.69 14.23 -14.75
C ILE A 427 0.29 14.31 -15.39
N ALA A 428 -0.59 15.17 -14.88
CA ALA A 428 -2.02 15.19 -15.20
C ALA A 428 -2.40 15.90 -16.52
N SER A 429 -1.51 16.00 -17.51
CA SER A 429 -1.79 16.78 -18.73
C SER A 429 -2.58 16.05 -19.81
N SER A 430 -3.19 14.88 -19.57
CA SER A 430 -3.91 14.16 -20.63
C SER A 430 -5.08 13.25 -20.21
N ALA A 431 -5.50 13.21 -18.96
CA ALA A 431 -6.68 12.41 -18.59
C ALA A 431 -7.96 13.21 -18.86
N SER A 432 -8.69 12.84 -19.92
CA SER A 432 -10.07 13.30 -20.16
C SER A 432 -10.90 13.05 -18.90
N GLU A 433 -11.55 14.09 -18.41
CA GLU A 433 -12.63 13.96 -17.44
C GLU A 433 -13.80 13.26 -18.13
N ASP A 434 -13.77 11.93 -18.18
CA ASP A 434 -14.84 11.16 -18.80
C ASP A 434 -16.12 11.16 -17.95
N THR A 435 -17.19 11.42 -18.70
CA THR A 435 -18.64 11.51 -18.46
C THR A 435 -19.34 10.63 -17.39
N ASP A 436 -18.65 9.81 -16.60
CA ASP A 436 -19.26 8.98 -15.53
C ASP A 436 -19.38 9.73 -14.18
N THR A 437 -19.10 11.04 -14.20
CA THR A 437 -19.04 11.89 -13.01
C THR A 437 -20.40 12.15 -12.38
N ASP A 438 -21.52 11.97 -13.10
CA ASP A 438 -22.85 12.34 -12.57
C ASP A 438 -23.53 11.22 -11.76
N LEU A 439 -23.41 9.95 -12.17
CA LEU A 439 -23.80 8.81 -11.33
C LEU A 439 -22.90 8.73 -10.08
N TYR A 440 -21.60 8.96 -10.25
CA TYR A 440 -20.62 9.05 -9.17
C TYR A 440 -20.88 10.22 -8.19
N ARG A 441 -21.11 11.45 -8.70
CA ARG A 441 -21.46 12.60 -7.84
C ARG A 441 -22.80 12.41 -7.18
N ARG A 442 -23.76 11.73 -7.81
CA ARG A 442 -25.04 11.39 -7.20
C ARG A 442 -24.86 10.37 -6.08
N TRP A 443 -24.09 9.30 -6.32
CA TRP A 443 -23.75 8.28 -5.33
C TRP A 443 -22.98 8.87 -4.13
N LEU A 444 -21.95 9.69 -4.37
CA LEU A 444 -21.23 10.40 -3.29
C LEU A 444 -22.13 11.35 -2.50
N ARG A 445 -23.06 12.06 -3.16
CA ARG A 445 -23.99 13.00 -2.51
C ARG A 445 -25.08 12.31 -1.70
N GLU A 446 -25.53 11.15 -2.17
CA GLU A 446 -26.57 10.36 -1.50
C GLU A 446 -25.99 9.55 -0.32
N TRP A 447 -24.74 9.09 -0.40
CA TRP A 447 -24.22 8.07 0.53
C TRP A 447 -22.96 8.47 1.34
N CYS A 448 -22.04 9.30 0.81
CA CYS A 448 -20.91 9.82 1.60
C CYS A 448 -21.30 11.13 2.32
N ARG A 449 -22.50 11.23 2.92
CA ARG A 449 -22.77 12.29 3.91
C ARG A 449 -21.93 11.98 5.15
N PRO A 450 -20.89 12.76 5.48
CA PRO A 450 -20.39 12.72 6.83
C PRO A 450 -21.47 13.37 7.68
N ASP A 451 -22.11 12.62 8.57
CA ASP A 451 -22.84 13.28 9.64
C ASP A 451 -21.82 14.08 10.46
N PRO A 452 -21.91 15.42 10.54
CA PRO A 452 -21.03 16.21 11.38
C PRO A 452 -21.07 15.76 12.86
N ALA A 453 -22.12 15.06 13.31
CA ALA A 453 -22.19 14.46 14.65
C ALA A 453 -21.26 13.25 14.86
N ALA A 454 -20.82 12.56 13.80
CA ALA A 454 -19.91 11.41 13.91
C ALA A 454 -18.47 11.80 14.31
N ARG A 455 -18.15 13.10 14.38
CA ARG A 455 -16.87 13.59 14.93
C ARG A 455 -16.79 13.46 16.46
N ASP A 456 -17.93 13.42 17.15
CA ASP A 456 -17.97 13.57 18.61
C ASP A 456 -18.59 12.38 19.38
N VAL A 457 -18.93 11.26 18.71
CA VAL A 457 -19.48 10.06 19.38
C VAL A 457 -18.47 8.90 19.34
N VAL A 458 -17.28 9.10 19.92
CA VAL A 458 -16.46 7.97 20.37
C VAL A 458 -15.88 8.34 21.73
N ASP A 459 -16.41 7.71 22.77
CA ASP A 459 -15.95 7.85 24.14
C ASP A 459 -14.42 7.60 24.23
N PRO A 460 -13.62 8.58 24.67
CA PRO A 460 -12.16 8.46 24.77
C PRO A 460 -11.69 7.41 25.79
N THR A 461 -12.61 6.77 26.53
CA THR A 461 -12.29 5.74 27.53
C THR A 461 -12.21 4.30 26.97
N VAL A 462 -12.64 4.07 25.72
CA VAL A 462 -12.52 2.73 25.11
C VAL A 462 -11.08 2.48 24.63
N ARG A 463 -10.28 1.92 25.53
CA ARG A 463 -8.93 1.42 25.19
C ARG A 463 -9.04 0.33 24.12
N PRO A 464 -8.19 0.33 23.08
CA PRO A 464 -8.07 -0.85 22.21
C PRO A 464 -7.68 -2.04 23.08
N LYS A 465 -8.41 -3.15 22.96
CA LYS A 465 -8.06 -4.41 23.61
C LYS A 465 -6.62 -4.79 23.19
N PRO A 466 -5.71 -5.04 24.14
CA PRO A 466 -4.45 -5.66 23.81
C PRO A 466 -4.70 -7.13 23.44
N ASP A 467 -3.95 -7.58 22.44
CA ASP A 467 -3.64 -8.98 22.12
C ASP A 467 -4.76 -9.87 21.57
N LEU A 468 -4.68 -10.13 20.27
CA LEU A 468 -4.62 -11.48 19.71
C LEU A 468 -3.58 -11.48 18.59
N VAL A 469 -2.32 -11.58 19.00
CA VAL A 469 -1.21 -12.00 18.14
C VAL A 469 -1.30 -13.51 18.04
N GLY A 470 -1.62 -13.99 16.83
CA GLY A 470 -1.52 -15.37 16.38
C GLY A 470 -1.09 -15.35 14.92
#